data_AF-A0AAD5T176-F1
#
_entry.id   AF-A0AAD5T176-F1
#
_cell.length_a   1.000
_cell.length_b   1.000
_cell.length_c   1.000
_cell.angle_alpha   90.00
_cell.angle_beta   90.00
_cell.angle_gamma   90.00
#
_symmetry.space_group_name_H-M   'P 1'
#
loop_
_entity.id
_entity.type
_entity.pdbx_description
1 polymer ?
#
loop_
_entity_poly.entity_id
_entity_poly.type
_entity_poly.pdbx_seq_one_letter_code
_entity_poly.pdbx_strand_id
1 'polypeptide(L)'
;MMNPNTKNSEKATTIASNVPESTVPIHTVQVLGINSVTLGYGIAGYVATQIVTLAPASTFLIGTDSNIAGLHLDSLKHSLQLALNSAGSNTRVLTYVVPPGES
;
A
#
# COMPACT_ATOMS: atom_id res chain seq x y z
N MET A 1 37.46 -22.02 -22.14
CA MET A 1 37.48 -20.55 -21.99
C MET A 1 36.20 -20.16 -21.23
N MET A 2 36.33 -19.71 -19.99
CA MET A 2 35.20 -19.33 -19.11
C MET A 2 34.74 -17.92 -19.50
N ASN A 3 33.44 -17.72 -19.73
CA ASN A 3 32.87 -16.40 -20.06
C ASN A 3 32.73 -15.55 -18.79
N PRO A 4 33.44 -14.41 -18.64
CA PRO A 4 33.46 -13.62 -17.39
C PRO A 4 32.22 -12.73 -17.16
N ASN A 5 31.15 -12.85 -17.96
CA ASN A 5 30.04 -11.88 -18.00
C ASN A 5 28.68 -12.43 -17.57
N THR A 6 28.62 -13.41 -16.66
CA THR A 6 27.37 -13.70 -15.94
C THR A 6 27.31 -12.82 -14.70
N LYS A 7 27.10 -11.50 -14.89
CA LYS A 7 26.57 -10.67 -13.80
C LYS A 7 25.15 -11.17 -13.54
N ASN A 8 25.01 -12.06 -12.58
CA ASN A 8 23.73 -12.39 -11.99
C ASN A 8 23.25 -11.09 -11.35
N SER A 9 22.39 -10.32 -12.02
CA SER A 9 21.70 -9.23 -11.35
C SER A 9 20.84 -9.90 -10.30
N GLU A 10 21.24 -9.84 -9.03
CA GLU A 10 20.40 -10.29 -7.92
C GLU A 10 19.08 -9.51 -8.01
N LYS A 11 18.06 -10.13 -8.61
CA LYS A 11 16.73 -9.56 -8.63
C LYS A 11 16.20 -9.59 -7.20
N ALA A 12 15.55 -8.52 -6.78
CA ALA A 12 14.93 -8.44 -5.47
C ALA A 12 14.03 -9.66 -5.22
N THR A 13 14.20 -10.32 -4.07
CA THR A 13 13.39 -11.47 -3.68
C THR A 13 11.92 -11.04 -3.62
N THR A 14 11.07 -11.80 -4.33
CA THR A 14 9.64 -11.52 -4.45
C THR A 14 8.83 -12.71 -3.93
N ILE A 15 7.83 -12.45 -3.10
CA ILE A 15 6.91 -13.46 -2.56
C ILE A 15 5.51 -13.17 -3.10
N ALA A 16 4.89 -14.16 -3.75
CA ALA A 16 3.51 -14.07 -4.20
C ALA A 16 2.54 -14.55 -3.11
N SER A 17 1.37 -13.92 -2.98
CA SER A 17 0.33 -14.33 -2.02
C SER A 17 -1.06 -14.03 -2.57
N ASN A 18 -2.06 -14.79 -2.15
CA ASN A 18 -3.44 -14.59 -2.59
C ASN A 18 -4.19 -13.77 -1.53
N VAL A 19 -4.99 -12.81 -1.97
CA VAL A 19 -5.82 -11.96 -1.10
C VAL A 19 -7.27 -12.07 -1.54
N PRO A 20 -8.25 -12.17 -0.64
CA PRO A 20 -9.66 -12.41 -1.01
C PRO A 20 -10.27 -11.37 -1.96
N GLU A 21 -9.74 -10.15 -1.92
CA GLU A 21 -10.25 -8.97 -2.61
C GLU A 21 -9.62 -8.75 -4.00
N SER A 22 -8.64 -9.56 -4.40
CA SER A 22 -7.99 -9.47 -5.72
C SER A 22 -8.07 -10.78 -6.49
N THR A 23 -8.40 -10.71 -7.78
CA THR A 23 -8.38 -11.84 -8.71
C THR A 23 -6.97 -12.18 -9.21
N VAL A 24 -6.00 -11.31 -8.93
CA VAL A 24 -4.58 -11.47 -9.26
C VAL A 24 -3.79 -11.59 -7.94
N PRO A 25 -2.77 -12.47 -7.85
CA PRO A 25 -1.93 -12.54 -6.67
C PRO A 25 -1.26 -11.20 -6.37
N ILE A 26 -1.07 -10.91 -5.08
CA ILE A 26 -0.20 -9.82 -4.66
C ILE A 26 1.24 -10.28 -4.64
N HIS A 27 2.16 -9.36 -4.86
CA HIS A 27 3.58 -9.60 -4.82
C HIS A 27 4.24 -8.67 -3.80
N THR A 28 4.99 -9.24 -2.86
CA THR A 28 5.79 -8.48 -1.91
C THR A 28 7.26 -8.52 -2.31
N VAL A 29 7.88 -7.36 -2.43
CA VAL A 29 9.27 -7.18 -2.84
C VAL A 29 10.09 -6.70 -1.66
N GLN A 30 11.26 -7.33 -1.47
CA GLN A 30 12.21 -6.95 -0.42
C GLN A 30 13.08 -5.78 -0.88
N VAL A 31 13.16 -4.74 -0.04
CA VAL A 31 14.03 -3.57 -0.23
C VAL A 31 14.80 -3.35 1.07
N LEU A 32 16.13 -3.25 0.99
CA LEU A 32 17.03 -3.10 2.15
C LEU A 32 16.82 -4.19 3.23
N GLY A 33 16.55 -5.43 2.82
CA GLY A 33 16.33 -6.56 3.73
C GLY A 33 14.93 -6.63 4.35
N ILE A 34 14.03 -5.69 4.03
CA ILE A 34 12.67 -5.63 4.58
C ILE A 34 11.64 -5.76 3.46
N ASN A 35 10.60 -6.56 3.70
CA ASN A 35 9.44 -6.69 2.81
C ASN A 35 8.57 -5.42 2.91
N SER A 36 8.89 -4.41 2.10
CA SER A 36 8.33 -3.06 2.22
C SER A 36 7.49 -2.61 1.03
N VAL A 37 7.56 -3.30 -0.10
CA VAL A 37 6.78 -2.95 -1.31
C VAL A 37 5.80 -4.06 -1.60
N THR A 38 4.50 -3.75 -1.63
CA THR A 38 3.45 -4.69 -2.05
C THR A 38 2.80 -4.20 -3.34
N LEU A 39 2.70 -5.10 -4.32
CA LEU A 39 2.13 -4.86 -5.64
C LEU A 39 0.88 -5.73 -5.81
N GLY A 40 -0.19 -5.18 -6.38
CA GLY A 40 -1.42 -5.90 -6.66
C GLY A 40 -2.46 -5.01 -7.32
N TYR A 41 -3.58 -5.60 -7.75
CA TYR A 41 -4.69 -4.89 -8.37
C TYR A 41 -5.89 -4.82 -7.43
N GLY A 42 -6.50 -3.63 -7.29
CA GLY A 42 -7.69 -3.47 -6.44
C GLY A 42 -7.44 -3.65 -4.94
N ILE A 43 -6.21 -3.48 -4.46
CA ILE A 43 -5.78 -3.87 -3.10
C ILE A 43 -6.01 -2.81 -2.01
N ALA A 44 -6.95 -1.87 -2.20
CA ALA A 44 -7.14 -0.78 -1.24
C ALA A 44 -7.59 -1.25 0.15
N GLY A 45 -8.47 -2.25 0.25
CA GLY A 45 -8.90 -2.84 1.51
C GLY A 45 -7.77 -3.60 2.21
N TYR A 46 -6.96 -4.31 1.44
CA TYR A 46 -5.77 -5.00 1.94
C TYR A 46 -4.77 -3.99 2.51
N VAL A 47 -4.48 -2.90 1.78
CA VAL A 47 -3.59 -1.83 2.24
C VAL A 47 -4.13 -1.20 3.53
N ALA A 48 -5.43 -0.92 3.61
CA ALA A 48 -6.06 -0.40 4.82
C ALA A 48 -5.87 -1.35 6.03
N THR A 49 -6.10 -2.64 5.84
CA THR A 49 -5.92 -3.66 6.90
C THR A 49 -4.46 -3.75 7.35
N GLN A 50 -3.53 -3.71 6.41
CA GLN A 50 -2.09 -3.74 6.69
C GLN A 50 -1.64 -2.48 7.47
N ILE A 51 -2.13 -1.30 7.11
CA ILE A 51 -1.81 -0.05 7.84
C ILE A 51 -2.25 -0.15 9.30
N VAL A 52 -3.49 -0.58 9.55
CA VAL A 52 -4.03 -0.71 10.92
C VAL A 52 -3.24 -1.73 11.73
N THR A 53 -2.80 -2.82 11.11
CA THR A 53 -2.10 -3.93 11.78
C THR A 53 -0.63 -3.62 12.04
N LEU A 54 0.08 -3.08 11.04
CA LEU A 54 1.54 -2.89 11.08
C LEU A 54 1.94 -1.54 11.67
N ALA A 55 1.08 -0.52 11.58
CA ALA A 55 1.39 0.84 12.00
C ALA A 55 0.24 1.47 12.81
N PRO A 56 -0.11 0.91 13.98
CA PRO A 56 -1.18 1.45 14.81
C PRO A 56 -0.86 2.88 15.26
N ALA A 57 -1.82 3.79 15.04
CA ALA A 57 -1.69 5.20 15.37
C ALA A 57 -3.01 5.76 15.90
N SER A 58 -2.93 6.85 16.69
CA SER A 58 -4.11 7.55 17.17
C SER A 58 -4.77 8.44 16.09
N THR A 59 -4.06 8.72 14.99
CA THR A 59 -4.56 9.51 13.86
C THR A 59 -3.83 9.13 12.57
N PHE A 60 -4.58 8.96 11.48
CA PHE A 60 -4.07 8.83 10.11
C PHE A 60 -4.45 10.06 9.29
N LEU A 61 -3.53 10.49 8.41
CA LEU A 61 -3.76 11.56 7.44
C LEU A 61 -3.62 10.99 6.03
N ILE A 62 -4.66 11.15 5.21
CA ILE A 62 -4.61 10.87 3.77
C ILE A 62 -4.38 12.20 3.05
N GLY A 63 -3.16 12.39 2.54
CA GLY A 63 -2.79 13.51 1.69
C GLY A 63 -2.84 13.11 0.22
N THR A 64 -3.50 13.91 -0.63
CA THR A 64 -3.54 13.68 -2.08
C THR A 64 -3.74 14.98 -2.84
N ASP A 65 -3.58 14.97 -4.15
CA ASP A 65 -3.89 16.12 -5.01
C ASP A 65 -5.35 16.12 -5.47
N SER A 66 -5.82 17.25 -6.02
CA SER A 66 -7.21 17.38 -6.47
C SER A 66 -7.58 16.51 -7.68
N ASN A 67 -6.62 16.10 -8.52
CA ASN A 67 -6.89 15.25 -9.69
C ASN A 67 -7.18 13.81 -9.25
N ILE A 68 -6.45 13.33 -8.25
CA ILE A 68 -6.58 11.96 -7.71
C ILE A 68 -7.70 11.88 -6.67
N ALA A 69 -7.98 12.97 -5.95
CA ALA A 69 -8.97 13.00 -4.87
C ALA A 69 -10.34 12.48 -5.32
N GLY A 70 -10.88 13.00 -6.42
CA GLY A 70 -12.23 12.62 -6.91
C GLY A 70 -12.36 11.17 -7.37
N LEU A 71 -11.25 10.47 -7.58
CA LEU A 71 -11.24 9.09 -8.09
C LEU A 71 -11.03 8.06 -6.98
N HIS A 72 -10.19 8.37 -5.98
CA HIS A 72 -9.68 7.36 -5.05
C HIS A 72 -9.82 7.72 -3.57
N LEU A 73 -9.97 9.00 -3.22
CA LEU A 73 -9.93 9.43 -1.82
C LEU A 73 -11.04 8.80 -0.99
N ASP A 74 -12.29 8.87 -1.48
CA ASP A 74 -13.45 8.37 -0.72
C ASP A 74 -13.39 6.86 -0.53
N SER A 75 -13.02 6.12 -1.58
CA SER A 75 -12.87 4.67 -1.52
C SER A 75 -11.79 4.26 -0.51
N LEU A 76 -10.60 4.88 -0.57
CA LEU A 76 -9.51 4.59 0.35
C LEU A 76 -9.86 4.96 1.80
N LYS A 77 -10.46 6.13 2.01
CA LYS A 77 -10.92 6.57 3.34
C LYS A 77 -11.94 5.59 3.91
N HIS A 78 -12.89 5.15 3.10
CA HIS A 78 -13.90 4.18 3.50
C HIS A 78 -13.27 2.83 3.88
N SER A 79 -12.36 2.30 3.07
CA SER A 79 -11.62 1.07 3.39
C SER A 79 -10.84 1.18 4.70
N LEU A 80 -10.16 2.30 4.95
CA LEU A 80 -9.43 2.53 6.20
C LEU A 80 -10.35 2.61 7.41
N GLN A 81 -11.48 3.32 7.29
CA GLN A 81 -12.47 3.40 8.36
C GLN A 81 -13.09 2.03 8.67
N LEU A 82 -13.41 1.23 7.64
CA LEU A 82 -13.91 -0.13 7.83
C LEU A 82 -12.90 -1.04 8.55
N ALA A 83 -11.62 -0.95 8.18
CA ALA A 83 -10.55 -1.70 8.85
C ALA A 83 -10.39 -1.29 10.33
N LEU A 84 -10.41 0.02 10.61
CA LEU A 84 -10.34 0.55 11.97
C LEU A 84 -11.54 0.12 12.83
N ASN A 85 -12.75 0.20 12.27
CA ASN A 85 -13.97 -0.22 12.95
C ASN A 85 -13.95 -1.73 13.25
N SER A 86 -13.48 -2.54 12.30
CA SER A 86 -13.30 -3.99 12.49
C SER A 86 -12.28 -4.31 13.60
N ALA A 87 -11.28 -3.46 13.77
CA ALA A 87 -10.30 -3.55 14.86
C ALA A 87 -10.78 -2.93 16.19
N GLY A 88 -12.01 -2.40 16.25
CA GLY A 88 -12.55 -1.73 17.44
C GLY A 88 -11.83 -0.42 17.81
N SER A 89 -11.13 0.19 16.85
CA SER A 89 -10.35 1.41 17.08
C SER A 89 -11.18 2.68 16.90
N ASN A 90 -10.94 3.67 17.75
CA ASN A 90 -11.48 5.03 17.63
C ASN A 90 -10.45 6.02 17.02
N THR A 91 -9.51 5.51 16.22
CA THR A 91 -8.50 6.31 15.52
C THR A 91 -9.16 7.32 14.58
N ARG A 92 -8.65 8.56 14.57
CA ARG A 92 -9.13 9.62 13.66
C ARG A 92 -8.56 9.41 12.26
N VAL A 93 -9.37 9.66 11.23
CA VAL A 93 -8.94 9.70 9.83
C VAL A 93 -9.18 11.10 9.28
N LEU A 94 -8.09 11.79 8.95
CA LEU A 94 -8.10 13.14 8.36
C LEU A 94 -7.76 13.06 6.87
N THR A 95 -8.25 14.02 6.10
CA THR A 95 -7.95 14.15 4.66
C THR A 95 -7.46 15.54 4.34
N TYR A 96 -6.44 15.66 3.51
CA TYR A 96 -5.93 16.95 3.03
C TYR A 96 -5.70 16.89 1.53
N VAL A 97 -6.35 17.79 0.79
CA VAL A 97 -6.26 17.85 -0.68
C VAL A 97 -5.47 19.09 -1.07
N VAL A 98 -4.39 18.90 -1.82
CA VAL A 98 -3.54 19.98 -2.33
C VAL A 98 -3.78 20.22 -3.82
N PRO A 99 -3.46 21.43 -4.34
CA PRO A 99 -3.37 21.63 -5.78
C PRO A 99 -2.34 20.69 -6.41
N PRO A 100 -2.53 20.27 -7.67
CA PRO A 100 -1.57 19.42 -8.38
C PRO A 100 -0.37 20.23 -8.87
N GLY A 101 0.78 19.57 -9.01
CA GLY A 101 2.02 20.16 -9.53
C GLY A 101 3.05 20.52 -8.45
N GLU A 102 4.28 20.81 -8.89
CA GLU A 102 5.43 21.12 -8.02
C GLU A 102 5.61 22.64 -7.78
N SER A 103 4.60 23.45 -8.12
CA SER A 103 4.68 24.93 -8.16
C SER A 103 4.81 25.59 -6.79
#